data_AF-U2WRQ6-F1
#
_entry.id   AF-U2WRQ6-F1
#
_cell.length_a   1.000
_cell.length_b   1.000
_cell.length_c   1.000
_cell.angle_alpha   90.00
_cell.angle_beta   90.00
_cell.angle_gamma   90.00
#
_symmetry.space_group_name_H-M   'P 1'
#
loop_
_entity.id
_entity.type
_entity.pdbx_description
1 polymer ?
#
loop_
_entity_poly.entity_id
_entity_poly.type
_entity_poly.pdbx_seq_one_letter_code
_entity_poly.pdbx_strand_id
1 'polypeptide(L)'
;MDIKPTAIDLQTSMMLGQSNNKSKEDLKQVAEQFEAIFVDMYLKEARKTELADTLFSNQASDTFQSMLDQEYSKLMSQKTGLGIAEALYKQFKDHVGGEE
;
A
#
# COMPACT_ATOMS: atom_id res chain seq x y z
N MET A 1 9.29 -1.45 -20.21
CA MET A 1 9.53 -1.01 -18.83
C MET A 1 9.24 -2.23 -17.96
N ASP A 2 10.27 -3.03 -17.68
CA ASP A 2 10.16 -4.28 -16.91
C ASP A 2 10.06 -3.96 -15.43
N ILE A 3 8.83 -3.97 -14.91
CA ILE A 3 8.58 -3.80 -13.48
C ILE A 3 8.87 -5.14 -12.81
N LYS A 4 10.00 -5.21 -12.09
CA LYS A 4 10.35 -6.39 -11.29
C LYS A 4 9.35 -6.48 -10.12
N PRO A 5 8.69 -7.62 -9.91
CA PRO A 5 7.76 -7.79 -8.81
C PRO A 5 8.49 -7.57 -7.48
N THR A 6 7.93 -6.71 -6.64
CA THR A 6 8.45 -6.46 -5.30
C THR A 6 7.97 -7.55 -4.34
N ALA A 7 8.64 -7.70 -3.20
CA ALA A 7 8.27 -8.73 -2.21
C ALA A 7 6.80 -8.64 -1.74
N ILE A 8 6.19 -7.45 -1.84
CA ILE A 8 4.79 -7.18 -1.54
C ILE A 8 3.87 -7.84 -2.59
N ASP A 9 4.17 -7.65 -3.88
CA ASP A 9 3.41 -8.21 -5.01
C ASP A 9 3.41 -9.76 -5.03
N LEU A 10 4.54 -10.35 -4.65
CA LEU A 10 4.68 -11.81 -4.47
C LEU A 10 3.84 -12.35 -3.31
N GLN A 11 3.61 -11.56 -2.25
CA GLN A 11 2.81 -11.99 -1.11
C GLN A 11 1.31 -11.84 -1.39
N THR A 12 0.92 -10.75 -2.07
CA THR A 12 -0.47 -10.51 -2.49
C THR A 12 -0.97 -11.61 -3.42
N SER A 13 -0.16 -12.02 -4.40
CA SER A 13 -0.51 -13.09 -5.35
C SER A 13 -0.67 -14.48 -4.71
N MET A 14 0.05 -14.79 -3.63
CA MET A 14 -0.09 -16.05 -2.90
C MET A 14 -1.35 -16.10 -2.02
N MET A 15 -1.83 -14.95 -1.54
CA MET A 15 -3.02 -14.87 -0.67
C MET A 15 -4.33 -15.02 -1.44
N LEU A 16 -4.40 -14.54 -2.69
CA LEU A 16 -5.59 -14.61 -3.56
C LEU A 16 -6.03 -16.05 -3.94
N GLY A 17 -5.23 -17.08 -3.63
CA GLY A 17 -5.43 -18.45 -4.09
C GLY A 17 -6.24 -19.40 -3.18
N GLN A 18 -6.70 -19.01 -1.98
CA GLN A 18 -7.35 -19.97 -1.06
C GLN A 18 -8.61 -19.47 -0.32
N SER A 19 -9.78 -20.04 -0.67
CA SER A 19 -10.96 -20.40 0.16
C SER A 19 -11.73 -19.35 1.00
N ASN A 20 -12.96 -19.09 0.53
CA ASN A 20 -14.19 -18.42 1.04
C ASN A 20 -14.40 -17.95 2.49
N ASN A 21 -13.70 -18.44 3.52
CA ASN A 21 -13.71 -17.79 4.86
C ASN A 21 -12.45 -16.96 5.11
N LYS A 22 -11.36 -17.27 4.40
CA LYS A 22 -10.17 -16.43 4.30
C LYS A 22 -10.45 -15.16 3.50
N SER A 23 -11.45 -15.18 2.62
CA SER A 23 -11.70 -14.10 1.66
C SER A 23 -11.98 -12.72 2.30
N LYS A 24 -12.67 -12.66 3.45
CA LYS A 24 -12.92 -11.39 4.16
C LYS A 24 -11.70 -10.88 4.91
N GLU A 25 -10.91 -11.77 5.49
CA GLU A 25 -9.67 -11.44 6.18
C GLU A 25 -8.59 -11.05 5.18
N ASP A 26 -8.52 -11.76 4.04
CA ASP A 26 -7.70 -11.45 2.88
C ASP A 26 -8.11 -10.10 2.28
N LEU A 27 -9.41 -9.83 2.13
CA LEU A 27 -9.92 -8.53 1.68
C LEU A 27 -9.46 -7.40 2.60
N LYS A 28 -9.51 -7.61 3.91
CA LYS A 28 -9.02 -6.63 4.89
C LYS A 28 -7.52 -6.39 4.72
N GLN A 29 -6.72 -7.44 4.63
CA GLN A 29 -5.27 -7.33 4.43
C GLN A 29 -4.90 -6.66 3.09
N VAL A 30 -5.63 -6.97 2.01
CA VAL A 30 -5.42 -6.33 0.71
C VAL A 30 -5.82 -4.86 0.75
N ALA A 31 -6.91 -4.51 1.44
CA ALA A 31 -7.35 -3.14 1.61
C ALA A 31 -6.34 -2.30 2.41
N GLU A 32 -5.77 -2.86 3.48
CA GLU A 32 -4.68 -2.23 4.25
C GLU A 32 -3.41 -2.04 3.38
N GLN A 33 -2.99 -3.07 2.63
CA GLN A 33 -1.86 -2.97 1.70
C GLN A 33 -2.08 -1.89 0.63
N PHE A 34 -3.30 -1.80 0.09
CA PHE A 34 -3.66 -0.76 -0.87
C PHE A 34 -3.54 0.64 -0.27
N GLU A 35 -4.07 0.86 0.94
CA GLU A 35 -3.94 2.15 1.61
C GLU A 35 -2.48 2.53 1.87
N ALA A 36 -1.63 1.57 2.24
CA ALA A 36 -0.19 1.80 2.40
C ALA A 36 0.47 2.28 1.08
N ILE A 37 0.15 1.66 -0.05
CA ILE A 37 0.65 2.09 -1.37
C ILE A 37 0.15 3.50 -1.70
N PHE A 38 -1.12 3.78 -1.43
CA PHE A 38 -1.71 5.09 -1.68
C PHE A 38 -1.04 6.19 -0.84
N VAL A 39 -0.78 5.93 0.44
CA VAL A 39 -0.07 6.85 1.34
C VAL A 39 1.36 7.10 0.84
N ASP A 40 2.07 6.06 0.42
CA ASP A 40 3.42 6.20 -0.15
C ASP A 40 3.40 7.09 -1.40
N MET A 41 2.44 6.87 -2.31
CA MET A 41 2.25 7.71 -3.50
C MET A 41 1.92 9.16 -3.11
N TYR A 42 1.01 9.36 -2.16
CA TYR A 42 0.63 10.69 -1.70
C TYR A 42 1.82 11.45 -1.10
N LEU A 43 2.61 10.81 -0.23
CA LEU A 43 3.80 11.40 0.38
C LEU A 43 4.88 11.72 -0.67
N LYS A 44 5.04 10.86 -1.67
CA LYS A 44 5.95 11.10 -2.80
C LYS A 44 5.52 12.32 -3.62
N GLU A 45 4.24 12.42 -4.00
CA GLU A 45 3.74 13.58 -4.76
C GLU A 45 3.77 14.87 -3.94
N ALA A 46 3.47 14.82 -2.65
CA ALA A 46 3.58 15.97 -1.75
C ALA A 46 5.01 16.53 -1.72
N ARG A 47 6.03 15.67 -1.70
CA ARG A 47 7.45 16.06 -1.74
C ARG A 47 7.94 16.50 -3.12
N LYS A 48 7.40 15.96 -4.20
CA LYS A 48 7.69 16.48 -5.56
C LYS A 48 7.25 17.94 -5.75
N THR A 49 6.39 18.45 -4.87
CA THR A 49 5.90 19.82 -4.89
C THR A 49 6.86 20.79 -4.16
N GLU A 50 7.99 20.32 -3.63
CA GLU A 50 9.00 21.16 -2.99
C GLU A 50 9.67 22.08 -4.04
N LEU A 51 9.62 23.39 -3.81
CA LEU A 51 10.00 24.44 -4.78
C LEU A 51 11.52 24.57 -5.05
N ALA A 52 12.35 23.76 -4.39
CA ALA A 52 13.80 23.86 -4.52
C ALA A 52 14.40 22.46 -4.73
N ASP A 53 15.13 22.30 -5.84
CA ASP A 53 16.12 21.24 -5.96
C ASP A 53 17.04 21.35 -4.74
N THR A 54 16.97 20.36 -3.85
CA THR A 54 17.83 20.34 -2.68
C THR A 54 19.26 20.22 -3.20
N LEU A 55 20.08 21.25 -3.00
CA LEU A 55 21.50 21.28 -3.37
C LEU A 55 22.33 20.12 -2.79
N PHE A 56 21.72 19.31 -1.93
CA PHE A 56 22.27 18.14 -1.25
C PHE A 56 21.60 16.81 -1.65
N SER A 57 20.69 16.81 -2.64
CA SER A 57 20.08 15.58 -3.14
C SER A 57 21.12 14.72 -3.86
N ASN A 58 21.15 13.44 -3.53
CA ASN A 58 21.97 12.44 -4.22
C ASN A 58 21.25 11.09 -4.18
N GLN A 59 21.60 10.21 -5.11
CA GLN A 59 20.96 8.90 -5.28
C GLN A 59 20.90 8.05 -4.00
N ALA A 60 21.91 8.15 -3.12
CA ALA A 60 21.94 7.40 -1.87
C ALA A 60 20.94 7.97 -0.86
N SER A 61 20.82 9.29 -0.79
CA SER A 61 19.80 9.98 0.01
C SER A 61 18.39 9.62 -0.46
N ASP A 62 18.15 9.62 -1.78
CA ASP A 62 16.84 9.29 -2.36
C ASP A 62 16.43 7.84 -2.06
N THR A 63 17.39 6.93 -2.12
CA THR A 63 17.16 5.50 -1.83
C THR A 63 16.81 5.30 -0.36
N PHE A 64 17.57 5.93 0.56
CA PHE A 64 17.30 5.86 1.98
C PHE A 64 15.95 6.48 2.33
N GLN A 65 15.64 7.63 1.74
CA GLN A 65 14.36 8.31 1.92
C GLN A 65 13.20 7.44 1.43
N SER A 66 13.33 6.80 0.26
CA SER A 66 12.29 5.88 -0.24
C SER A 66 12.06 4.69 0.68
N MET A 67 13.10 4.14 1.32
CA MET A 67 12.91 3.05 2.29
C MET A 67 12.22 3.54 3.57
N LEU A 68 12.56 4.73 4.05
CA LEU A 68 11.87 5.35 5.19
C LEU A 68 10.39 5.60 4.88
N ASP A 69 10.09 6.09 3.68
CA ASP A 69 8.73 6.37 3.24
C ASP A 69 7.88 5.11 3.18
N GLN A 70 8.46 3.98 2.75
CA GLN A 70 7.79 2.68 2.75
C GLN A 70 7.42 2.23 4.19
N GLU A 71 8.35 2.35 5.13
CA GLU A 71 8.09 1.99 6.53
C GLU A 71 7.06 2.91 7.18
N TYR A 72 7.15 4.22 6.94
CA TYR A 72 6.15 5.18 7.40
C TYR A 72 4.77 4.89 6.82
N SER A 73 4.67 4.59 5.53
CA SER A 73 3.38 4.28 4.89
C SER A 73 2.74 3.02 5.47
N LYS A 74 3.56 1.99 5.73
CA LYS A 74 3.12 0.77 6.41
C LYS A 74 2.63 1.03 7.84
N LEU A 75 3.38 1.82 8.63
CA LEU A 75 2.99 2.18 10.00
C LEU A 75 1.72 3.04 10.04
N MET A 76 1.57 3.98 9.11
CA MET A 76 0.41 4.86 9.03
C MET A 76 -0.87 4.10 8.68
N SER A 77 -0.80 3.19 7.71
CA SER A 77 -1.93 2.32 7.36
C SER A 77 -2.40 1.47 8.56
N GLN A 78 -1.50 1.03 9.44
CA GLN A 78 -1.85 0.19 10.59
C GLN A 78 -2.38 0.95 11.82
N LYS A 79 -1.95 2.20 12.04
CA LYS A 79 -2.27 2.93 13.29
C LYS A 79 -3.26 4.07 13.12
N THR A 80 -3.20 4.80 12.02
CA THR A 80 -4.02 6.00 11.78
C THR A 80 -4.12 6.21 10.26
N GLY A 81 -4.79 5.28 9.60
CA GLY A 81 -5.02 5.32 8.15
C GLY A 81 -5.98 6.43 7.75
N LEU A 82 -6.05 6.68 6.44
CA LEU A 82 -6.97 7.67 5.83
C LEU A 82 -8.42 7.17 5.82
N GLY A 83 -8.66 5.92 6.22
CA GLY A 83 -9.97 5.27 6.21
C GLY A 83 -10.30 4.64 4.85
N ILE A 84 -9.34 4.59 3.92
CA ILE A 84 -9.51 4.02 2.58
C ILE A 84 -9.63 2.49 2.70
N ALA A 85 -8.80 1.86 3.53
CA ALA A 85 -8.87 0.43 3.77
C ALA A 85 -10.25 0.00 4.30
N GLU A 86 -10.80 0.76 5.24
CA GLU A 86 -12.12 0.52 5.82
C GLU A 86 -13.25 0.75 4.79
N ALA A 87 -13.13 1.79 3.97
CA ALA A 87 -14.10 2.05 2.90
C ALA A 87 -14.12 0.92 1.86
N LEU A 88 -12.94 0.44 1.44
CA LEU A 88 -12.80 -0.69 0.52
C LEU A 88 -13.37 -1.97 1.13
N TYR A 89 -13.01 -2.27 2.38
CA TYR A 89 -13.56 -3.41 3.09
C TYR A 89 -15.08 -3.36 3.14
N LYS A 90 -15.67 -2.22 3.53
CA LYS A 90 -17.14 -2.04 3.56
C LYS A 90 -17.80 -2.23 2.20
N GLN A 91 -17.16 -1.78 1.13
CA GLN A 91 -17.69 -1.90 -0.24
C GLN A 91 -17.68 -3.36 -0.74
N PHE A 92 -16.63 -4.10 -0.42
CA PHE A 92 -16.40 -5.43 -1.01
C PHE A 92 -16.73 -6.60 -0.08
N LYS A 93 -16.88 -6.40 1.24
CA LYS A 93 -17.16 -7.49 2.20
C LYS A 93 -18.43 -8.29 1.88
N ASP A 94 -19.42 -7.65 1.28
CA ASP A 94 -20.72 -8.26 0.93
C ASP A 94 -20.65 -8.99 -0.42
N HIS A 95 -19.64 -8.66 -1.25
CA HIS A 95 -19.39 -9.29 -2.55
C HIS A 95 -18.40 -10.46 -2.47
N VAL A 96 -17.60 -10.55 -1.39
CA VAL A 96 -16.48 -11.50 -1.24
C VAL A 96 -16.90 -12.83 -0.56
N GLY A 97 -18.20 -13.09 -0.47
CA GLY A 97 -18.75 -14.36 0.06
C GLY A 97 -20.20 -14.63 -0.33
N GLY A 98 -20.68 -14.08 -1.45
CA GLY A 98 -21.99 -14.41 -2.01
C GLY A 98 -21.96 -15.76 -2.71
N GLU A 99 -22.72 -16.71 -2.19
CA GLU A 99 -23.04 -17.97 -2.86
C GLU A 99 -23.87 -17.67 -4.13
N GLU A 100 -23.36 -18.08 -5.30
CA GLU A 100 -24.21 -18.73 -6.30
C GLU A 100 -24.21 -20.23 -6.01
#